data_AF-A0A0N0TTH4-F1
#
_entry.id   AF-A0A0N0TTH4-F1
#
_cell.length_a   1.000
_cell.length_b   1.000
_cell.length_c   1.000
_cell.angle_alpha   90.00
_cell.angle_beta   90.00
_cell.angle_gamma   90.00
#
_symmetry.space_group_name_H-M   'P 1'
#
loop_
_entity.id
_entity.type
_entity.pdbx_description
1 polymer ?
#
loop_
_entity_poly.entity_id
_entity_poly.type
_entity_poly.pdbx_seq_one_letter_code
_entity_poly.pdbx_strand_id
1 'polypeptide(L)'
;MTKNLDRLRRCPACYADLGVPPALDDEGYPRPPSLWLQVHGSQPGDMEWRIGLFGRDQSWASAGFQERRIRWYYRICGDGHVFLDHIRTSGARYDPEWTVDRSDVAAAIGGTAAGKSYLVLRTLNQQLTPTGLDAVDWDADGTRIDPQTSDMLEEHPLNVLTAHYARTEEEGQPMNATQLGEMMPVAFLNDTVSADLVDQIDRIHETHAAGNEWGKRIRQPIVRRYQIGTERVLTAIADLPGELFDQRTVQADDRQRLLRNYGTLLWVVDPVVTEFSHLLPESQAPRVMRASMRPAADVNADHDRVRRKRNGVQDRLARQLAELSGALAVDLGGTQQVLVCVTKADLVRLMLEGGRSLRDIGRDPDGLDHPGEGLGDVVTGTARYLLEAAKRHATARLRLDPGAEAVVERITRNQYDGEVRTKAAVQIAEALVTHFDNPTALWNLVHLGRKDTVKIPPGDPSALLPPGLIQVPSLDRHLIDSLVVGQARVMRTRDLVMSALTCGLVYGLGFGEQTQRMLGQEWRELRFFLCSPLGQVPVPTADDAVSFKPLGKGRFTDLSAPSSALSQLLLCVLGRLRP
;
A
#
# COMPACT_ATOMS: atom_id res chain seq x y z
N MET A 1 -27.91 15.37 -9.17
CA MET A 1 -26.88 14.51 -8.56
C MET A 1 -25.74 15.41 -8.08
N THR A 2 -25.57 15.58 -6.76
CA THR A 2 -24.40 16.28 -6.21
C THR A 2 -23.15 15.44 -6.44
N LYS A 3 -22.15 16.01 -7.11
CA LYS A 3 -20.87 15.35 -7.41
C LYS A 3 -20.13 15.11 -6.08
N ASN A 4 -19.58 13.92 -5.85
CA ASN A 4 -19.14 13.49 -4.51
C ASN A 4 -17.95 14.32 -3.97
N LEU A 5 -17.13 14.91 -4.83
CA LEU A 5 -16.07 15.86 -4.42
C LEU A 5 -16.62 17.13 -3.76
N ASP A 6 -17.86 17.54 -4.07
CA ASP A 6 -18.54 18.63 -3.35
C ASP A 6 -18.73 18.32 -1.85
N ARG A 7 -18.62 17.04 -1.45
CA ARG A 7 -18.72 16.61 -0.05
C ARG A 7 -17.37 16.60 0.68
N LEU A 8 -16.25 16.56 -0.04
CA LEU A 8 -14.92 16.54 0.57
C LEU A 8 -14.50 17.95 0.97
N ARG A 9 -14.72 18.29 2.25
CA ARG A 9 -14.31 19.56 2.88
C ARG A 9 -12.86 19.58 3.38
N ARG A 10 -12.23 18.40 3.41
CA ARG A 10 -10.90 18.17 3.95
C ARG A 10 -10.09 17.39 2.93
N CYS A 11 -8.82 17.75 2.78
CA CYS A 11 -7.87 17.02 1.96
C CYS A 11 -7.75 15.59 2.51
N PRO A 12 -8.04 14.57 1.71
CA PRO A 12 -7.90 13.19 2.16
C PRO A 12 -6.43 12.79 2.35
N ALA A 13 -5.48 13.52 1.75
CA ALA A 13 -4.05 13.26 1.89
C ALA A 13 -3.39 13.94 3.08
N CYS A 14 -3.87 15.10 3.54
CA CYS A 14 -3.17 15.90 4.56
C CYS A 14 -4.08 16.60 5.56
N TYR A 15 -5.40 16.38 5.45
CA TYR A 15 -6.46 16.98 6.27
C TYR A 15 -6.57 18.51 6.23
N ALA A 16 -5.83 19.20 5.35
CA ALA A 16 -6.01 20.62 5.08
C ALA A 16 -7.40 20.92 4.53
N ASP A 17 -7.81 22.19 4.53
CA ASP A 17 -9.05 22.63 3.91
C ASP A 17 -9.09 22.29 2.41
N LEU A 18 -10.20 21.75 1.91
CA LEU A 18 -10.41 21.41 0.51
C LEU A 18 -11.84 21.78 0.11
N GLY A 19 -12.02 22.59 -0.93
CA GLY A 19 -13.36 22.95 -1.41
C GLY A 19 -14.19 23.78 -0.41
N VAL A 20 -13.53 24.49 0.51
CA VAL A 20 -14.18 25.33 1.53
C VAL A 20 -13.66 26.76 1.50
N PRO A 21 -14.49 27.75 1.87
CA PRO A 21 -14.04 29.14 1.97
C PRO A 21 -12.88 29.30 2.98
N PRO A 22 -12.05 30.36 2.84
CA PRO A 22 -11.00 30.67 3.80
C PRO A 22 -11.54 30.73 5.23
N ALA A 23 -10.86 30.07 6.16
CA ALA A 23 -11.28 29.90 7.55
C ALA A 23 -10.15 30.23 8.52
N LEU A 24 -10.49 30.37 9.80
CA LEU A 24 -9.56 30.47 10.92
C LEU A 24 -9.46 29.12 11.65
N ASP A 25 -8.35 28.88 12.33
CA ASP A 25 -8.21 27.75 13.27
C ASP A 25 -8.83 28.05 14.63
N ASP A 26 -8.73 27.08 15.56
CA ASP A 26 -9.32 27.19 16.90
C ASP A 26 -8.68 28.31 17.74
N GLU A 27 -7.47 28.73 17.39
CA GLU A 27 -6.73 29.83 18.03
C GLU A 27 -6.96 31.18 17.34
N GLY A 28 -7.75 31.19 16.25
CA GLY A 28 -8.10 32.38 15.48
C GLY A 28 -7.07 32.75 14.42
N TYR A 29 -6.07 31.91 14.14
CA TYR A 29 -5.09 32.16 13.08
C TYR A 29 -5.65 31.77 11.71
N PRO A 30 -5.27 32.51 10.65
CA PRO A 30 -5.65 32.16 9.29
C PRO A 30 -5.16 30.77 8.89
N ARG A 31 -6.05 29.94 8.36
CA ARG A 31 -5.68 28.66 7.76
C ARG A 31 -5.33 28.84 6.29
N PRO A 32 -4.36 28.08 5.75
CA PRO A 32 -4.07 28.08 4.33
C PRO A 32 -5.34 27.82 3.49
N PRO A 33 -5.68 28.70 2.53
CA PRO A 33 -6.96 28.65 1.82
C PRO A 33 -7.00 27.50 0.80
N SER A 34 -8.18 26.92 0.60
CA SER A 34 -8.40 26.01 -0.53
C SER A 34 -8.69 26.78 -1.81
N LEU A 35 -8.20 26.28 -2.95
CA LEU A 35 -8.26 26.95 -4.26
C LEU A 35 -8.90 26.04 -5.32
N TRP A 36 -9.64 26.61 -6.25
CA TRP A 36 -10.03 25.91 -7.48
C TRP A 36 -9.06 26.29 -8.60
N LEU A 37 -8.73 25.33 -9.45
CA LEU A 37 -7.82 25.52 -10.58
C LEU A 37 -8.49 25.04 -11.86
N GLN A 38 -8.44 25.86 -12.89
CA GLN A 38 -8.91 25.55 -14.24
C GLN A 38 -7.73 25.65 -15.19
N VAL A 39 -7.51 24.62 -16.00
CA VAL A 39 -6.38 24.59 -16.93
C VAL A 39 -6.81 24.13 -18.31
N HIS A 40 -6.07 24.60 -19.30
CA HIS A 40 -6.04 24.03 -20.65
C HIS A 40 -4.67 24.22 -21.29
N GLY A 41 -4.36 23.37 -22.27
CA GLY A 41 -3.04 23.31 -22.87
C GLY A 41 -2.74 21.90 -23.37
N SER A 42 -1.66 21.78 -24.13
CA SER A 42 -1.17 20.50 -24.67
C SER A 42 0.27 20.20 -24.29
N GLN A 43 0.97 21.12 -23.63
CA GLN A 43 2.35 20.97 -23.20
C GLN A 43 2.44 21.11 -21.68
N PRO A 44 3.06 20.13 -20.97
CA PRO A 44 3.31 20.28 -19.54
C PRO A 44 4.26 21.46 -19.27
N GLY A 45 4.02 22.20 -18.19
CA GLY A 45 4.85 23.32 -17.75
C GLY A 45 4.54 24.66 -18.45
N ASP A 46 3.67 24.67 -19.46
CA ASP A 46 3.22 25.86 -20.17
C ASP A 46 1.70 25.81 -20.45
N MET A 47 0.93 25.45 -19.42
CA MET A 47 -0.53 25.45 -19.49
C MET A 47 -1.08 26.84 -19.21
N GLU A 48 -2.14 27.21 -19.92
CA GLU A 48 -2.95 28.36 -19.56
C GLU A 48 -3.84 28.01 -18.36
N TRP A 49 -3.90 28.89 -17.37
CA TRP A 49 -4.57 28.60 -16.10
C TRP A 49 -5.40 29.77 -15.60
N ARG A 50 -6.44 29.45 -14.83
CA ARG A 50 -7.19 30.36 -13.97
C ARG A 50 -7.35 29.71 -12.61
N ILE A 51 -7.00 30.44 -11.55
CA ILE A 51 -7.09 30.00 -10.16
C ILE A 51 -7.96 30.97 -9.36
N GLY A 52 -8.64 30.48 -8.34
CA GLY A 52 -9.37 31.36 -7.43
C GLY A 52 -9.68 30.71 -6.09
N LEU A 53 -10.20 31.54 -5.18
CA LEU A 53 -10.57 31.12 -3.84
C LEU A 53 -11.95 30.45 -3.86
N PHE A 54 -12.13 29.38 -3.09
CA PHE A 54 -13.47 28.81 -2.89
C PHE A 54 -14.38 29.79 -2.14
N GLY A 55 -15.64 29.91 -2.61
CA GLY A 55 -16.66 30.74 -1.96
C GLY A 55 -16.41 32.25 -2.03
N ARG A 56 -15.47 32.72 -2.85
CA ARG A 56 -15.21 34.14 -3.10
C ARG A 56 -15.15 34.42 -4.59
N ASP A 57 -15.63 35.60 -4.99
CA ASP A 57 -15.52 36.09 -6.37
C ASP A 57 -14.15 36.76 -6.59
N GLN A 58 -13.10 35.98 -6.40
CA GLN A 58 -11.71 36.43 -6.54
C GLN A 58 -10.92 35.37 -7.30
N SER A 59 -10.41 35.75 -8.48
CA SER A 59 -9.66 34.86 -9.35
C SER A 59 -8.55 35.59 -10.10
N TRP A 60 -7.53 34.84 -10.49
CA TRP A 60 -6.37 35.27 -11.25
C TRP A 60 -6.16 34.32 -12.42
N ALA A 61 -5.64 34.81 -13.53
CA ALA A 61 -5.44 34.00 -14.73
C ALA A 61 -4.16 34.41 -15.46
N SER A 62 -3.57 33.46 -16.19
CA SER A 62 -2.41 33.73 -17.03
C SER A 62 -2.75 34.65 -18.20
N ALA A 63 -1.73 35.32 -18.77
CA ALA A 63 -1.87 36.40 -19.76
C ALA A 63 -2.54 36.00 -21.10
N GLY A 64 -2.83 34.72 -21.34
CA GLY A 64 -3.49 34.21 -22.54
C GLY A 64 -4.82 33.49 -22.28
N PHE A 65 -5.24 33.36 -21.01
CA PHE A 65 -6.28 32.42 -20.61
C PHE A 65 -7.61 32.59 -21.37
N GLN A 66 -8.07 31.51 -22.01
CA GLN A 66 -9.37 31.47 -22.69
C GLN A 66 -10.37 30.54 -21.98
N GLU A 67 -11.40 31.12 -21.38
CA GLU A 67 -12.45 30.38 -20.67
C GLU A 67 -13.17 29.32 -21.53
N ARG A 68 -13.32 29.59 -22.83
CA ARG A 68 -13.95 28.66 -23.79
C ARG A 68 -13.12 27.42 -24.10
N ARG A 69 -11.86 27.34 -23.65
CA ARG A 69 -10.93 26.22 -23.93
C ARG A 69 -10.67 25.36 -22.70
N ILE A 70 -11.27 25.68 -21.55
CA ILE A 70 -11.03 24.95 -20.31
C ILE A 70 -11.42 23.49 -20.48
N ARG A 71 -10.45 22.61 -20.25
CA ARG A 71 -10.64 21.17 -20.33
C ARG A 71 -10.66 20.52 -18.95
N TRP A 72 -9.82 20.98 -18.03
CA TRP A 72 -9.65 20.33 -16.73
C TRP A 72 -9.96 21.27 -15.57
N TYR A 73 -10.64 20.71 -14.58
CA TYR A 73 -11.05 21.39 -13.37
C TYR A 73 -10.50 20.62 -12.18
N TYR A 74 -9.79 21.33 -11.30
CA TYR A 74 -9.13 20.78 -10.14
C TYR A 74 -9.50 21.53 -8.87
N ARG A 75 -9.37 20.84 -7.74
CA ARG A 75 -9.36 21.42 -6.41
C ARG A 75 -7.96 21.29 -5.82
N ILE A 76 -7.49 22.36 -5.20
CA ILE A 76 -6.21 22.43 -4.50
C ILE A 76 -6.51 22.64 -3.02
N CYS A 77 -6.00 21.76 -2.16
CA CYS A 77 -6.14 21.95 -0.72
C CYS A 77 -5.21 23.06 -0.20
N GLY A 78 -5.43 23.52 1.03
CA GLY A 78 -4.55 24.52 1.66
C GLY A 78 -3.06 24.13 1.78
N ASP A 79 -2.72 22.84 1.62
CA ASP A 79 -1.33 22.35 1.61
C ASP A 79 -0.83 22.05 0.18
N GLY A 80 -1.62 22.40 -0.85
CA GLY A 80 -1.25 22.33 -2.26
C GLY A 80 -1.67 21.06 -3.02
N HIS A 81 -2.18 20.01 -2.38
CA HIS A 81 -2.57 18.77 -3.07
C HIS A 81 -3.66 19.01 -4.11
N VAL A 82 -3.42 18.54 -5.33
CA VAL A 82 -4.29 18.73 -6.49
C VAL A 82 -5.15 17.49 -6.72
N PHE A 83 -6.46 17.66 -6.81
CA PHE A 83 -7.43 16.59 -7.08
C PHE A 83 -8.32 16.96 -8.26
N LEU A 84 -8.50 16.03 -9.20
CA LEU A 84 -9.39 16.23 -10.34
C LEU A 84 -10.84 16.33 -9.85
N ASP A 85 -11.51 17.40 -10.27
CA ASP A 85 -12.95 17.60 -10.05
C ASP A 85 -13.77 17.03 -11.21
N HIS A 86 -13.50 17.50 -12.42
CA HIS A 86 -14.15 17.02 -13.64
C HIS A 86 -13.36 17.39 -14.89
N ILE A 87 -13.66 16.72 -16.01
CA ILE A 87 -13.04 16.93 -17.33
C ILE A 87 -14.12 17.20 -18.36
N ARG A 88 -13.88 18.14 -19.27
CA ARG A 88 -14.68 18.32 -20.48
C ARG A 88 -14.03 17.59 -21.64
N THR A 89 -14.76 16.69 -22.29
CA THR A 89 -14.19 15.77 -23.29
C THR A 89 -13.62 16.46 -24.55
N SER A 90 -14.16 17.60 -24.98
CA SER A 90 -13.64 18.38 -26.13
C SER A 90 -13.41 19.87 -25.85
N GLY A 91 -13.45 20.29 -24.58
CA GLY A 91 -13.11 21.65 -24.14
C GLY A 91 -14.15 22.73 -24.45
N ALA A 92 -15.24 22.44 -25.16
CA ALA A 92 -16.33 23.38 -25.40
C ALA A 92 -17.29 23.44 -24.19
N ARG A 93 -17.96 24.60 -24.03
CA ARG A 93 -18.83 24.91 -22.88
C ARG A 93 -20.00 23.93 -22.67
N TYR A 94 -20.39 23.18 -23.70
CA TYR A 94 -21.56 22.28 -23.71
C TYR A 94 -21.19 20.80 -23.88
N ASP A 95 -19.90 20.46 -23.75
CA ASP A 95 -19.46 19.08 -23.93
C ASP A 95 -19.82 18.20 -22.73
N PRO A 96 -19.99 16.88 -22.94
CA PRO A 96 -20.18 15.94 -21.84
C PRO A 96 -19.05 16.03 -20.81
N GLU A 97 -19.41 16.13 -19.53
CA GLU A 97 -18.45 16.16 -18.44
C GLU A 97 -18.16 14.73 -17.95
N TRP A 98 -16.89 14.34 -18.00
CA TRP A 98 -16.42 13.19 -17.24
C TRP A 98 -16.25 13.62 -15.78
N THR A 99 -16.89 12.90 -14.87
CA THR A 99 -16.93 13.20 -13.43
C THR A 99 -16.57 11.95 -12.65
N VAL A 100 -15.93 12.15 -11.50
CA VAL A 100 -15.62 11.05 -10.58
C VAL A 100 -16.87 10.70 -9.79
N ASP A 101 -17.34 9.46 -9.88
CA ASP A 101 -18.52 8.99 -9.13
C ASP A 101 -18.13 8.66 -7.68
N ARG A 102 -16.97 8.01 -7.48
CA ARG A 102 -16.41 7.66 -6.17
C ARG A 102 -14.92 7.88 -6.11
N SER A 103 -14.42 8.35 -4.97
CA SER A 103 -12.99 8.56 -4.75
C SER A 103 -12.55 7.94 -3.42
N ASP A 104 -11.35 7.37 -3.40
CA ASP A 104 -10.74 6.90 -2.17
C ASP A 104 -9.27 7.26 -2.11
N VAL A 105 -8.77 7.42 -0.88
CA VAL A 105 -7.38 7.71 -0.61
C VAL A 105 -6.83 6.67 0.36
N ALA A 106 -5.73 6.07 -0.07
CA ALA A 106 -4.90 5.20 0.74
C ALA A 106 -3.56 5.89 1.01
N ALA A 107 -2.86 5.45 2.06
CA ALA A 107 -1.48 5.88 2.29
C ALA A 107 -0.56 4.68 2.34
N ALA A 108 0.56 4.75 1.63
CA ALA A 108 1.65 3.79 1.77
C ALA A 108 2.72 4.36 2.70
N ILE A 109 3.11 3.57 3.71
CA ILE A 109 4.02 3.98 4.77
C ILE A 109 5.08 2.90 4.99
N GLY A 110 6.34 3.32 5.05
CA GLY A 110 7.49 2.45 5.26
C GLY A 110 8.78 3.24 5.26
N GLY A 111 9.86 2.64 5.78
CA GLY A 111 11.17 3.28 5.81
C GLY A 111 11.74 3.56 4.43
N THR A 112 12.73 4.44 4.37
CA THR A 112 13.47 4.74 3.14
C THR A 112 14.04 3.47 2.51
N ALA A 113 13.85 3.33 1.20
CA ALA A 113 14.30 2.19 0.39
C ALA A 113 13.67 0.82 0.74
N ALA A 114 12.59 0.79 1.54
CA ALA A 114 11.86 -0.44 1.87
C ALA A 114 11.13 -1.08 0.66
N GLY A 115 11.35 -0.60 -0.56
CA GLY A 115 10.64 -1.08 -1.75
C GLY A 115 9.21 -0.53 -1.89
N LYS A 116 8.80 0.41 -1.03
CA LYS A 116 7.44 0.96 -0.99
C LYS A 116 7.00 1.60 -2.31
N SER A 117 7.80 2.49 -2.88
CA SER A 117 7.44 3.16 -4.13
C SER A 117 7.35 2.16 -5.30
N TYR A 118 8.21 1.12 -5.33
CA TYR A 118 8.11 0.01 -6.27
C TYR A 118 6.82 -0.80 -6.08
N LEU A 119 6.47 -1.11 -4.83
CA LEU A 119 5.23 -1.81 -4.50
C LEU A 119 4.02 -1.02 -5.02
N VAL A 120 3.95 0.28 -4.73
CA VAL A 120 2.86 1.16 -5.18
C VAL A 120 2.80 1.22 -6.70
N LEU A 121 3.94 1.48 -7.36
CA LEU A 121 4.03 1.54 -8.81
C LEU A 121 3.54 0.25 -9.47
N ARG A 122 4.01 -0.92 -9.02
CA ARG A 122 3.58 -2.21 -9.58
C ARG A 122 2.14 -2.55 -9.27
N THR A 123 1.64 -2.19 -8.09
CA THR A 123 0.24 -2.40 -7.69
C THR A 123 -0.70 -1.60 -8.59
N LEU A 124 -0.40 -0.32 -8.83
CA LEU A 124 -1.22 0.56 -9.66
C LEU A 124 -1.18 0.22 -11.16
N ASN A 125 -0.12 -0.45 -11.62
CA ASN A 125 0.03 -0.93 -12.99
C ASN A 125 -0.52 -2.35 -13.23
N GLN A 126 -1.07 -3.02 -12.21
CA GLN A 126 -1.71 -4.33 -12.42
C GLN A 126 -2.93 -4.16 -13.34
N GLN A 127 -2.95 -4.92 -14.43
CA GLN A 127 -4.16 -5.11 -15.25
C GLN A 127 -5.00 -6.23 -14.63
N LEU A 128 -6.22 -5.91 -14.21
CA LEU A 128 -7.15 -6.87 -13.62
C LEU A 128 -8.17 -7.31 -14.68
N THR A 129 -7.68 -8.07 -15.67
CA THR A 129 -8.53 -8.76 -16.64
C THR A 129 -8.50 -10.24 -16.33
N PRO A 130 -9.63 -10.91 -16.08
CA PRO A 130 -9.66 -12.36 -15.96
C PRO A 130 -9.16 -12.98 -17.28
N THR A 131 -7.96 -13.55 -17.28
CA THR A 131 -7.41 -14.22 -18.46
C THR A 131 -7.54 -15.72 -18.26
N GLY A 132 -8.53 -16.37 -18.85
CA GLY A 132 -8.54 -17.85 -18.93
C GLY A 132 -9.81 -18.58 -18.50
N LEU A 133 -10.99 -17.98 -18.62
CA LEU A 133 -12.23 -18.76 -18.60
C LEU A 133 -13.07 -18.47 -19.85
N ASP A 134 -12.79 -19.22 -20.91
CA ASP A 134 -13.57 -19.21 -22.16
C ASP A 134 -15.00 -19.80 -21.99
N ALA A 135 -15.42 -20.15 -20.77
CA ALA A 135 -16.56 -21.05 -20.53
C ALA A 135 -17.58 -20.57 -19.48
N VAL A 136 -17.55 -19.30 -19.06
CA VAL A 136 -18.58 -18.75 -18.17
C VAL A 136 -19.29 -17.62 -18.91
N ASP A 137 -20.61 -17.74 -19.09
CA ASP A 137 -21.47 -16.62 -19.50
C ASP A 137 -21.34 -15.53 -18.44
N TRP A 138 -20.43 -14.60 -18.67
CA TRP A 138 -20.03 -13.57 -17.73
C TRP A 138 -20.35 -12.22 -18.33
N ASP A 139 -21.00 -11.37 -17.56
CA ASP A 139 -21.22 -9.99 -17.94
C ASP A 139 -19.90 -9.23 -17.82
N ALA A 140 -19.19 -9.09 -18.94
CA ALA A 140 -17.89 -8.44 -19.00
C ALA A 140 -17.91 -6.99 -18.51
N ASP A 141 -19.07 -6.32 -18.56
CA ASP A 141 -19.18 -4.91 -18.24
C ASP A 141 -19.34 -4.68 -16.73
N GLY A 142 -19.92 -5.61 -15.97
CA GLY A 142 -20.22 -5.44 -14.53
C GLY A 142 -19.03 -5.69 -13.59
N THR A 143 -17.96 -6.30 -14.09
CA THR A 143 -16.91 -6.93 -13.27
C THR A 143 -15.50 -6.69 -13.82
N ARG A 144 -15.35 -5.66 -14.67
CA ARG A 144 -14.07 -5.23 -15.21
C ARG A 144 -13.53 -4.05 -14.41
N ILE A 145 -12.23 -4.08 -14.11
CA ILE A 145 -11.49 -2.95 -13.56
C ILE A 145 -10.50 -2.51 -14.62
N ASP A 146 -10.86 -1.45 -15.36
CA ASP A 146 -9.99 -0.91 -16.38
C ASP A 146 -9.26 0.33 -15.90
N PRO A 147 -7.92 0.32 -15.94
CA PRO A 147 -7.18 1.57 -15.88
C PRO A 147 -7.52 2.47 -17.10
N GLN A 148 -8.17 3.61 -16.88
CA GLN A 148 -8.38 4.62 -17.95
C GLN A 148 -7.11 5.43 -18.21
N THR A 149 -6.85 5.87 -19.44
CA THR A 149 -5.73 6.79 -19.72
C THR A 149 -5.89 8.04 -18.87
N SER A 150 -4.89 8.35 -18.06
CA SER A 150 -4.91 9.47 -17.12
C SER A 150 -4.52 10.75 -17.87
N ASP A 151 -5.10 11.89 -17.52
CA ASP A 151 -4.73 13.17 -18.18
C ASP A 151 -3.40 13.69 -17.62
N MET A 152 -2.80 14.67 -18.29
CA MET A 152 -1.40 15.10 -18.08
C MET A 152 -0.99 15.37 -16.62
N LEU A 153 -1.86 15.93 -15.77
CA LEU A 153 -1.54 16.24 -14.36
C LEU A 153 -1.59 15.00 -13.46
N GLU A 154 -2.50 14.07 -13.73
CA GLU A 154 -2.68 12.86 -12.90
C GLU A 154 -1.56 11.85 -13.15
N GLU A 155 -1.06 11.78 -14.39
CA GLU A 155 0.00 10.85 -14.77
C GLU A 155 1.37 11.26 -14.25
N HIS A 156 1.61 12.56 -14.03
CA HIS A 156 2.96 13.03 -13.77
C HIS A 156 3.63 12.37 -12.56
N PRO A 157 3.02 12.25 -11.36
CA PRO A 157 3.65 11.53 -10.25
C PRO A 157 3.94 10.06 -10.56
N LEU A 158 3.05 9.40 -11.31
CA LEU A 158 3.25 8.01 -11.75
C LEU A 158 4.37 7.90 -12.80
N ASN A 159 4.46 8.84 -13.73
CA ASN A 159 5.48 8.92 -14.77
C ASN A 159 6.86 9.22 -14.18
N VAL A 160 6.95 10.10 -13.19
CA VAL A 160 8.18 10.36 -12.43
C VAL A 160 8.66 9.06 -11.77
N LEU A 161 7.77 8.36 -11.06
CA LEU A 161 8.11 7.07 -10.44
C LEU A 161 8.48 5.99 -11.48
N THR A 162 7.83 5.99 -12.63
CA THR A 162 8.12 5.06 -13.75
C THR A 162 9.48 5.37 -14.37
N ALA A 163 9.83 6.64 -14.57
CA ALA A 163 11.14 7.06 -15.05
C ALA A 163 12.24 6.71 -14.04
N HIS A 164 11.98 6.88 -12.74
CA HIS A 164 12.86 6.42 -11.68
C HIS A 164 13.05 4.90 -11.69
N TYR A 165 11.99 4.13 -11.94
CA TYR A 165 12.07 2.69 -12.12
C TYR A 165 12.90 2.30 -13.35
N ALA A 166 12.66 2.93 -14.50
CA ALA A 166 13.39 2.67 -15.74
C ALA A 166 14.88 2.97 -15.58
N ARG A 167 15.23 4.12 -14.99
CA ARG A 167 16.63 4.44 -14.64
C ARG A 167 17.24 3.39 -13.71
N THR A 168 16.45 2.87 -12.77
CA THR A 168 16.92 1.78 -11.90
C THR A 168 17.22 0.50 -12.68
N GLU A 169 16.37 0.15 -13.65
CA GLU A 169 16.58 -1.00 -14.51
C GLU A 169 17.80 -0.82 -15.43
N GLU A 170 17.95 0.35 -16.04
CA GLU A 170 19.01 0.66 -17.00
C GLU A 170 20.37 0.87 -16.33
N GLU A 171 20.41 1.69 -15.28
CA GLU A 171 21.65 2.11 -14.60
C GLU A 171 22.04 1.13 -13.49
N GLY A 172 21.13 0.23 -13.08
CA GLY A 172 21.33 -0.63 -11.90
C GLY A 172 21.35 0.14 -10.58
N GLN A 173 21.04 1.44 -10.60
CA GLN A 173 21.01 2.31 -9.43
C GLN A 173 19.67 2.18 -8.70
N PRO A 174 19.59 2.33 -7.37
CA PRO A 174 18.30 2.47 -6.72
C PRO A 174 17.46 3.61 -7.29
N MET A 175 16.14 3.45 -7.23
CA MET A 175 15.28 4.59 -7.00
C MET A 175 15.72 5.17 -5.66
N ASN A 176 16.56 6.20 -5.70
CA ASN A 176 16.96 6.91 -4.51
C ASN A 176 15.69 7.39 -3.82
N ALA A 177 15.79 7.55 -2.50
CA ALA A 177 14.83 8.33 -1.75
C ALA A 177 14.76 9.79 -2.21
N THR A 178 15.61 10.16 -3.22
CA THR A 178 15.85 11.50 -3.77
C THR A 178 14.64 12.29 -3.48
N GLN A 179 14.80 13.13 -2.46
CA GLN A 179 13.92 14.20 -2.06
C GLN A 179 12.91 14.39 -3.18
N LEU A 180 11.74 13.78 -3.07
CA LEU A 180 10.71 13.88 -4.12
C LEU A 180 10.09 15.28 -4.01
N GLY A 181 10.96 16.31 -3.90
CA GLY A 181 10.75 17.70 -4.19
C GLY A 181 9.96 17.82 -5.47
N GLU A 182 10.36 17.08 -6.51
CA GLU A 182 9.66 16.96 -7.79
C GLU A 182 8.19 16.52 -7.66
N MET A 183 7.86 15.67 -6.68
CA MET A 183 6.47 15.31 -6.37
C MET A 183 5.85 16.17 -5.27
N MET A 184 6.53 17.16 -4.72
CA MET A 184 5.90 18.10 -3.78
C MET A 184 4.94 18.98 -4.58
N PRO A 185 3.75 19.30 -4.04
CA PRO A 185 2.74 20.08 -4.77
C PRO A 185 3.28 21.32 -5.49
N VAL A 186 4.22 22.04 -4.87
CA VAL A 186 4.88 23.21 -5.45
C VAL A 186 5.67 22.88 -6.71
N ALA A 187 6.56 21.88 -6.68
CA ALA A 187 7.34 21.50 -7.87
C ALA A 187 6.46 20.82 -8.91
N PHE A 188 5.52 19.99 -8.47
CA PHE A 188 4.53 19.36 -9.34
C PHE A 188 3.78 20.40 -10.18
N LEU A 189 3.22 21.45 -9.56
CA LEU A 189 2.49 22.50 -10.28
C LEU A 189 3.40 23.36 -11.15
N ASN A 190 4.63 23.63 -10.70
CA ASN A 190 5.65 24.32 -11.48
C ASN A 190 5.97 23.56 -12.78
N ASP A 191 6.23 22.26 -12.66
CA ASP A 191 6.71 21.41 -13.75
C ASP A 191 5.59 21.00 -14.71
N THR A 192 4.35 20.96 -14.23
CA THR A 192 3.21 20.46 -15.03
C THR A 192 2.27 21.56 -15.53
N VAL A 193 2.11 22.66 -14.79
CA VAL A 193 1.20 23.75 -15.16
C VAL A 193 1.99 24.98 -15.62
N SER A 194 2.62 25.71 -14.69
CA SER A 194 3.54 26.81 -15.00
C SER A 194 4.17 27.38 -13.72
N ALA A 195 5.34 28.00 -13.83
CA ALA A 195 5.99 28.73 -12.73
C ALA A 195 5.15 29.93 -12.25
N ASP A 196 4.54 30.69 -13.17
CA ASP A 196 3.72 31.87 -12.85
C ASP A 196 2.47 31.52 -12.00
N LEU A 197 1.91 30.31 -12.19
CA LEU A 197 0.86 29.81 -11.31
C LEU A 197 1.36 29.66 -9.88
N VAL A 198 2.54 29.09 -9.69
CA VAL A 198 3.13 28.86 -8.37
C VAL A 198 3.39 30.19 -7.67
N ASP A 199 3.98 31.16 -8.38
CA ASP A 199 4.18 32.52 -7.86
C ASP A 199 2.86 33.16 -7.43
N GLN A 200 1.79 32.98 -8.21
CA GLN A 200 0.47 33.50 -7.86
C GLN A 200 -0.14 32.79 -6.64
N ILE A 201 0.06 31.48 -6.49
CA ILE A 201 -0.39 30.73 -5.31
C ILE A 201 0.38 31.17 -4.06
N ASP A 202 1.68 31.38 -4.16
CA ASP A 202 2.50 31.86 -3.06
C ASP A 202 2.03 33.24 -2.59
N ARG A 203 1.75 34.18 -3.51
CA ARG A 203 1.15 35.49 -3.16
C ARG A 203 -0.20 35.39 -2.46
N ILE A 204 -1.04 34.44 -2.88
CA ILE A 204 -2.33 34.16 -2.21
C ILE A 204 -2.06 33.65 -0.79
N HIS A 205 -1.10 32.73 -0.61
CA HIS A 205 -0.75 32.18 0.70
C HIS A 205 -0.10 33.21 1.63
N GLU A 206 0.78 34.07 1.12
CA GLU A 206 1.36 35.18 1.90
C GLU A 206 0.28 36.13 2.42
N THR A 207 -0.75 36.40 1.60
CA THR A 207 -1.86 37.27 1.98
C THR A 207 -2.80 36.60 3.01
N HIS A 208 -3.00 35.29 2.89
CA HIS A 208 -4.05 34.58 3.63
C HIS A 208 -3.54 33.72 4.79
N ALA A 209 -2.26 33.38 4.86
CA ALA A 209 -1.67 32.47 5.86
C ALA A 209 -0.13 32.62 5.92
N ALA A 210 0.36 33.86 6.07
CA ALA A 210 1.79 34.21 6.07
C ALA A 210 2.63 33.34 7.03
N GLY A 211 3.81 32.92 6.57
CA GLY A 211 4.78 32.13 7.36
C GLY A 211 4.62 30.61 7.27
N ASN A 212 3.58 30.11 6.59
CA ASN A 212 3.46 28.69 6.28
C ASN A 212 4.19 28.32 4.99
N GLU A 213 4.97 27.24 5.01
CA GLU A 213 5.59 26.68 3.80
C GLU A 213 4.56 25.89 2.98
N TRP A 214 3.91 26.57 2.03
CA TRP A 214 2.91 25.96 1.15
C TRP A 214 3.54 24.87 0.25
N GLY A 215 2.83 23.75 0.07
CA GLY A 215 3.19 22.74 -0.91
C GLY A 215 4.48 21.97 -0.61
N LYS A 216 5.07 22.11 0.60
CA LYS A 216 6.36 21.52 0.98
C LYS A 216 6.28 20.46 2.09
N ARG A 217 5.08 20.12 2.56
CA ARG A 217 4.89 19.18 3.68
C ARG A 217 4.73 17.72 3.27
N ILE A 218 3.78 17.42 2.37
CA ILE A 218 3.48 16.05 1.92
C ILE A 218 3.46 16.02 0.38
N ARG A 219 4.07 14.99 -0.19
CA ARG A 219 4.09 14.73 -1.64
C ARG A 219 2.68 14.66 -2.23
N GLN A 220 2.52 15.10 -3.47
CA GLN A 220 1.34 14.93 -4.29
C GLN A 220 0.99 13.42 -4.36
N PRO A 221 -0.22 13.02 -3.95
CA PRO A 221 -0.67 11.65 -4.09
C PRO A 221 -0.66 11.20 -5.55
N ILE A 222 -0.33 9.93 -5.77
CA ILE A 222 -0.42 9.30 -7.09
C ILE A 222 -1.89 9.00 -7.35
N VAL A 223 -2.45 9.60 -8.40
CA VAL A 223 -3.86 9.49 -8.74
C VAL A 223 -4.05 8.53 -9.91
N ARG A 224 -4.97 7.59 -9.78
CA ARG A 224 -5.27 6.59 -10.80
C ARG A 224 -6.78 6.48 -10.99
N ARG A 225 -7.23 6.68 -12.22
CA ARG A 225 -8.64 6.50 -12.62
C ARG A 225 -8.90 5.06 -13.02
N TYR A 226 -10.04 4.54 -12.57
CA TYR A 226 -10.53 3.23 -12.95
C TYR A 226 -11.98 3.31 -13.39
N GLN A 227 -12.35 2.49 -14.35
CA GLN A 227 -13.73 2.11 -14.59
C GLN A 227 -13.99 0.81 -13.83
N ILE A 228 -14.94 0.80 -12.89
CA ILE A 228 -15.37 -0.42 -12.18
C ILE A 228 -16.87 -0.60 -12.45
N GLY A 229 -17.21 -1.57 -13.29
CA GLY A 229 -18.60 -1.65 -13.75
C GLY A 229 -18.97 -0.41 -14.58
N THR A 230 -20.10 0.20 -14.26
CA THR A 230 -20.51 1.51 -14.81
C THR A 230 -20.00 2.70 -13.99
N GLU A 231 -19.38 2.48 -12.82
CA GLU A 231 -18.88 3.54 -11.95
C GLU A 231 -17.47 4.01 -12.35
N ARG A 232 -17.29 5.33 -12.43
CA ARG A 232 -15.98 5.97 -12.61
C ARG A 232 -15.39 6.26 -11.25
N VAL A 233 -14.28 5.61 -10.94
CA VAL A 233 -13.65 5.71 -9.62
C VAL A 233 -12.24 6.28 -9.70
N LEU A 234 -11.85 6.98 -8.65
CA LEU A 234 -10.53 7.58 -8.50
C LEU A 234 -9.87 7.06 -7.23
N THR A 235 -8.67 6.51 -7.37
CA THR A 235 -7.84 6.08 -6.24
C THR A 235 -6.62 6.97 -6.14
N ALA A 236 -6.40 7.58 -4.98
CA ALA A 236 -5.18 8.30 -4.68
C ALA A 236 -4.34 7.54 -3.66
N ILE A 237 -3.04 7.39 -3.90
CA ILE A 237 -2.11 6.80 -2.93
C ILE A 237 -1.11 7.85 -2.48
N ALA A 238 -1.17 8.21 -1.20
CA ALA A 238 -0.21 9.08 -0.55
C ALA A 238 1.06 8.28 -0.17
N ASP A 239 2.19 8.64 -0.75
CA ASP A 239 3.48 7.98 -0.48
C ASP A 239 4.18 8.63 0.73
N LEU A 240 3.87 8.17 1.96
CA LEU A 240 4.38 8.76 3.20
C LEU A 240 5.72 8.17 3.65
N PRO A 241 6.82 8.95 3.73
CA PRO A 241 8.07 8.47 4.30
C PRO A 241 7.90 8.05 5.77
N GLY A 242 8.42 6.89 6.13
CA GLY A 242 8.44 6.41 7.53
C GLY A 242 9.21 7.34 8.46
N GLU A 243 10.18 8.09 7.94
CA GLU A 243 11.00 9.05 8.67
C GLU A 243 10.20 10.30 9.10
N LEU A 244 9.06 10.62 8.47
CA LEU A 244 8.16 11.67 8.97
C LEU A 244 7.68 11.38 10.39
N PHE A 245 7.65 10.11 10.77
CA PHE A 245 7.27 9.64 12.09
C PHE A 245 8.44 9.60 13.08
N ASP A 246 9.65 9.88 12.60
CA ASP A 246 10.88 10.01 13.39
C ASP A 246 11.20 11.48 13.71
N GLN A 247 10.91 12.38 12.77
CA GLN A 247 11.24 13.79 12.91
C GLN A 247 10.27 14.52 13.86
N ARG A 248 10.78 15.51 14.59
CA ARG A 248 10.00 16.41 15.49
C ARG A 248 9.25 17.51 14.71
N THR A 249 9.23 17.45 13.37
CA THR A 249 8.72 18.50 12.48
C THR A 249 7.19 18.58 12.42
N VAL A 250 6.49 17.48 12.71
CA VAL A 250 5.03 17.47 12.82
C VAL A 250 4.68 17.05 14.25
N GLN A 251 3.78 17.79 14.90
CA GLN A 251 3.35 17.44 16.26
C GLN A 251 2.80 16.00 16.29
N ALA A 252 3.04 15.29 17.40
CA ALA A 252 2.70 13.88 17.50
C ALA A 252 1.21 13.60 17.25
N ASP A 253 0.33 14.47 17.75
CA ASP A 253 -1.11 14.37 17.60
C ASP A 253 -1.55 14.53 16.13
N ASP A 254 -0.96 15.46 15.39
CA ASP A 254 -1.26 15.66 13.97
C ASP A 254 -0.88 14.44 13.13
N ARG A 255 0.23 13.76 13.47
CA ARG A 255 0.64 12.51 12.80
C ARG A 255 -0.32 11.37 13.10
N GLN A 256 -0.76 11.23 14.34
CA GLN A 256 -1.74 10.21 14.72
C GLN A 256 -3.10 10.45 14.07
N ARG A 257 -3.57 11.71 14.03
CA ARG A 257 -4.79 12.13 13.30
C ARG A 257 -4.68 11.82 11.82
N LEU A 258 -3.55 12.13 11.21
CA LEU A 258 -3.27 11.83 9.80
C LEU A 258 -3.39 10.34 9.52
N LEU A 259 -2.77 9.48 10.34
CA LEU A 259 -2.87 8.03 10.18
C LEU A 259 -4.31 7.53 10.31
N ARG A 260 -5.08 8.04 11.28
CA ARG A 260 -6.49 7.64 11.47
C ARG A 260 -7.40 8.14 10.33
N ASN A 261 -7.05 9.26 9.69
CA ASN A 261 -7.81 9.86 8.59
C ASN A 261 -7.82 9.00 7.31
N TYR A 262 -6.76 8.22 7.06
CA TYR A 262 -6.76 7.29 5.93
C TYR A 262 -7.61 6.06 6.25
N GLY A 263 -8.62 5.82 5.42
CA GLY A 263 -9.43 4.60 5.55
C GLY A 263 -8.68 3.33 5.15
N THR A 264 -7.56 3.45 4.42
CA THR A 264 -6.67 2.33 4.06
C THR A 264 -5.21 2.75 4.25
N LEU A 265 -4.48 2.02 5.08
CA LEU A 265 -3.04 2.18 5.32
C LEU A 265 -2.28 0.96 4.79
N LEU A 266 -1.33 1.15 3.90
CA LEU A 266 -0.39 0.13 3.46
C LEU A 266 0.89 0.27 4.29
N TRP A 267 1.12 -0.65 5.23
CA TRP A 267 2.35 -0.68 6.01
C TRP A 267 3.36 -1.63 5.34
N VAL A 268 4.47 -1.09 4.87
CA VAL A 268 5.53 -1.84 4.20
C VAL A 268 6.58 -2.30 5.19
N VAL A 269 6.76 -3.62 5.28
CA VAL A 269 7.76 -4.31 6.08
C VAL A 269 8.88 -4.81 5.18
N ASP A 270 10.10 -4.37 5.48
CA ASP A 270 11.31 -4.81 4.80
C ASP A 270 12.03 -5.89 5.63
N PRO A 271 12.09 -7.14 5.17
CA PRO A 271 12.79 -8.20 5.91
C PRO A 271 14.31 -7.97 5.98
N VAL A 272 14.90 -7.22 5.05
CA VAL A 272 16.36 -7.01 4.96
C VAL A 272 16.90 -6.18 6.11
N VAL A 273 16.07 -5.30 6.69
CA VAL A 273 16.50 -4.48 7.82
C VAL A 273 16.39 -5.21 9.16
N THR A 274 15.80 -6.40 9.15
CA THR A 274 15.71 -7.29 10.32
C THR A 274 16.90 -8.24 10.37
N GLU A 275 16.92 -9.16 11.33
CA GLU A 275 17.96 -10.19 11.43
C GLU A 275 17.85 -11.27 10.33
N PHE A 276 16.90 -11.20 9.39
CA PHE A 276 16.66 -12.19 8.32
C PHE A 276 17.90 -12.64 7.52
N SER A 277 18.95 -11.83 7.44
CA SER A 277 20.16 -12.13 6.65
C SER A 277 20.84 -13.44 7.00
N HIS A 278 20.78 -13.91 8.25
CA HIS A 278 21.42 -15.16 8.67
C HIS A 278 20.77 -16.41 8.06
N LEU A 279 19.54 -16.29 7.55
CA LEU A 279 18.78 -17.37 6.94
C LEU A 279 19.11 -17.54 5.44
N LEU A 280 19.74 -16.54 4.83
CA LEU A 280 20.17 -16.61 3.45
C LEU A 280 21.40 -17.52 3.32
N PRO A 281 21.59 -18.22 2.18
CA PRO A 281 22.81 -18.98 1.92
C PRO A 281 24.06 -18.09 2.12
N GLU A 282 25.05 -18.54 2.88
CA GLU A 282 26.22 -17.72 3.27
C GLU A 282 26.94 -17.08 2.08
N SER A 283 27.06 -17.82 0.96
CA SER A 283 27.68 -17.33 -0.28
C SER A 283 26.88 -16.20 -0.96
N GLN A 284 25.59 -16.07 -0.64
CA GLN A 284 24.68 -15.09 -1.23
C GLN A 284 24.27 -13.99 -0.24
N ALA A 285 24.33 -14.23 1.07
CA ALA A 285 23.83 -13.31 2.08
C ALA A 285 24.50 -11.92 2.03
N PRO A 286 25.85 -11.76 2.04
CA PRO A 286 26.48 -10.44 1.98
C PRO A 286 26.11 -9.68 0.71
N ARG A 287 26.01 -10.43 -0.38
CA ARG A 287 25.70 -9.96 -1.72
C ARG A 287 24.28 -9.40 -1.79
N VAL A 288 23.29 -10.21 -1.40
CA VAL A 288 21.87 -9.87 -1.38
C VAL A 288 21.57 -8.73 -0.39
N MET A 289 22.25 -8.73 0.76
CA MET A 289 22.07 -7.69 1.78
C MET A 289 22.60 -6.34 1.33
N ARG A 290 23.82 -6.25 0.77
CA ARG A 290 24.34 -4.99 0.21
C ARG A 290 23.42 -4.44 -0.87
N ALA A 291 22.98 -5.32 -1.76
CA ALA A 291 22.08 -5.00 -2.85
C ALA A 291 20.73 -4.45 -2.36
N SER A 292 20.21 -5.02 -1.29
CA SER A 292 18.89 -4.68 -0.75
C SER A 292 18.93 -3.51 0.22
N MET A 293 20.06 -3.28 0.90
CA MET A 293 20.26 -2.22 1.89
C MET A 293 20.62 -0.88 1.26
N ARG A 294 21.26 -0.85 0.07
CA ARG A 294 21.51 0.36 -0.74
C ARG A 294 21.83 1.62 0.10
N PRO A 295 23.01 1.70 0.73
CA PRO A 295 23.47 2.97 1.32
C PRO A 295 23.57 4.03 0.22
N ALA A 296 23.30 5.30 0.54
CA ALA A 296 23.71 6.39 -0.35
C ALA A 296 25.23 6.32 -0.58
N ALA A 297 25.73 6.89 -1.68
CA ALA A 297 27.16 6.85 -2.04
C ALA A 297 28.10 7.26 -0.88
N ASP A 298 27.60 8.14 0.01
CA ASP A 298 28.32 8.70 1.15
C ASP A 298 28.24 7.81 2.41
N VAL A 299 27.44 6.74 2.38
CA VAL A 299 27.10 5.87 3.54
C VAL A 299 27.76 4.49 3.43
N ASN A 300 28.66 4.31 2.47
CA ASN A 300 29.41 3.07 2.24
C ASN A 300 30.32 2.63 3.41
N ALA A 301 30.42 3.42 4.49
CA ALA A 301 31.25 3.09 5.65
C ALA A 301 30.57 2.18 6.70
N ASP A 302 29.23 2.02 6.74
CA ASP A 302 28.58 1.24 7.81
C ASP A 302 27.16 0.73 7.45
N HIS A 303 27.08 -0.39 6.71
CA HIS A 303 25.80 -1.04 6.34
C HIS A 303 24.95 -1.44 7.56
N ASP A 304 25.58 -1.87 8.65
CA ASP A 304 24.88 -2.32 9.85
C ASP A 304 24.25 -1.15 10.60
N ARG A 305 24.89 0.02 10.63
CA ARG A 305 24.28 1.25 11.14
C ARG A 305 23.06 1.68 10.32
N VAL A 306 23.11 1.57 8.99
CA VAL A 306 21.93 1.85 8.15
C VAL A 306 20.82 0.85 8.45
N ARG A 307 21.16 -0.43 8.59
CA ARG A 307 20.23 -1.52 8.96
C ARG A 307 19.52 -1.20 10.26
N ARG A 308 20.28 -0.95 11.33
CA ARG A 308 19.73 -0.58 12.65
C ARG A 308 18.88 0.68 12.60
N LYS A 309 19.29 1.71 11.87
CA LYS A 309 18.50 2.95 11.73
C LYS A 309 17.15 2.69 11.06
N ARG A 310 17.14 1.95 9.95
CA ARG A 310 15.91 1.62 9.20
C ARG A 310 15.01 0.67 9.97
N ASN A 311 15.58 -0.33 10.64
CA ASN A 311 14.80 -1.19 11.54
C ASN A 311 14.15 -0.37 12.65
N GLY A 312 14.88 0.57 13.25
CA GLY A 312 14.32 1.49 14.23
C GLY A 312 13.14 2.31 13.71
N VAL A 313 13.15 2.74 12.44
CA VAL A 313 11.99 3.41 11.80
C VAL A 313 10.81 2.44 11.67
N GLN A 314 11.05 1.21 11.22
CA GLN A 314 10.03 0.17 11.09
C GLN A 314 9.40 -0.17 12.45
N ASP A 315 10.22 -0.35 13.50
CA ASP A 315 9.78 -0.61 14.88
C ASP A 315 8.97 0.54 15.47
N ARG A 316 9.38 1.80 15.20
CA ARG A 316 8.63 2.98 15.64
C ARG A 316 7.27 3.06 14.96
N LEU A 317 7.22 2.86 13.65
CA LEU A 317 5.98 2.85 12.89
C LEU A 317 5.04 1.74 13.39
N ALA A 318 5.55 0.52 13.59
CA ALA A 318 4.79 -0.60 14.12
C ALA A 318 4.20 -0.29 15.51
N ARG A 319 4.98 0.34 16.40
CA ARG A 319 4.52 0.76 17.73
C ARG A 319 3.43 1.82 17.66
N GLN A 320 3.59 2.83 16.81
CA GLN A 320 2.58 3.87 16.62
C GLN A 320 1.29 3.29 16.06
N LEU A 321 1.38 2.42 15.04
CA LEU A 321 0.19 1.74 14.53
C LEU A 321 -0.47 0.92 15.65
N ALA A 322 0.28 0.16 16.44
CA ALA A 322 -0.26 -0.64 17.55
C ALA A 322 -0.80 0.15 18.75
N GLU A 323 -0.69 1.48 18.77
CA GLU A 323 -1.13 2.32 19.88
C GLU A 323 -2.67 2.32 20.03
N LEU A 324 -3.14 2.27 21.29
CA LEU A 324 -4.56 2.30 21.68
C LEU A 324 -4.97 3.62 22.35
N SER A 325 -4.05 4.59 22.41
CA SER A 325 -4.22 5.91 23.04
C SER A 325 -4.09 7.04 22.02
N GLY A 326 -4.47 8.24 22.43
CA GLY A 326 -4.33 9.45 21.63
C GLY A 326 -5.29 9.51 20.44
N ALA A 327 -4.90 10.24 19.40
CA ALA A 327 -5.78 10.53 18.27
C ALA A 327 -6.04 9.31 17.37
N LEU A 328 -5.23 8.25 17.46
CA LEU A 328 -5.45 6.98 16.76
C LEU A 328 -6.65 6.20 17.30
N ALA A 329 -6.94 6.34 18.60
CA ALA A 329 -8.06 5.66 19.25
C ALA A 329 -9.41 6.38 19.02
N VAL A 330 -9.37 7.61 18.50
CA VAL A 330 -10.57 8.39 18.21
C VAL A 330 -11.35 7.70 17.10
N ASP A 331 -12.63 7.46 17.37
CA ASP A 331 -13.54 6.92 16.36
C ASP A 331 -13.88 8.03 15.34
N LEU A 332 -13.29 7.94 14.14
CA LEU A 332 -13.65 8.78 12.99
C LEU A 332 -14.83 8.20 12.18
N GLY A 333 -15.58 7.26 12.73
CA GLY A 333 -16.85 6.76 12.18
C GLY A 333 -16.72 5.58 11.22
N GLY A 334 -15.56 4.91 11.17
CA GLY A 334 -15.34 3.79 10.24
C GLY A 334 -14.19 2.84 10.57
N THR A 335 -14.31 1.60 10.07
CA THR A 335 -13.25 0.59 10.10
C THR A 335 -12.08 1.08 9.24
N GLN A 336 -10.89 1.14 9.84
CA GLN A 336 -9.65 1.39 9.09
C GLN A 336 -9.08 0.08 8.57
N GLN A 337 -8.79 0.01 7.28
CA GLN A 337 -8.07 -1.11 6.69
C GLN A 337 -6.56 -0.90 6.84
N VAL A 338 -5.85 -1.91 7.34
CA VAL A 338 -4.39 -1.93 7.40
C VAL A 338 -3.88 -3.12 6.59
N LEU A 339 -3.20 -2.81 5.49
CA LEU A 339 -2.64 -3.76 4.54
C LEU A 339 -1.13 -3.87 4.81
N VAL A 340 -0.72 -4.91 5.53
CA VAL A 340 0.68 -5.13 5.90
C VAL A 340 1.39 -5.89 4.78
N CYS A 341 2.36 -5.27 4.14
CA CYS A 341 3.01 -5.78 2.94
C CYS A 341 4.50 -6.11 3.22
N VAL A 342 4.87 -7.39 3.14
CA VAL A 342 6.28 -7.82 3.19
C VAL A 342 6.84 -7.76 1.77
N THR A 343 7.66 -6.76 1.46
CA THR A 343 8.02 -6.36 0.07
C THR A 343 9.22 -7.07 -0.53
N LYS A 344 9.69 -8.19 0.03
CA LYS A 344 10.83 -8.94 -0.53
C LYS A 344 10.62 -10.45 -0.40
N ALA A 345 9.46 -10.91 -0.86
CA ALA A 345 9.08 -12.33 -0.79
C ALA A 345 10.06 -13.27 -1.51
N ASP A 346 10.79 -12.75 -2.49
CA ASP A 346 11.89 -13.44 -3.16
C ASP A 346 13.03 -13.84 -2.21
N LEU A 347 13.25 -13.10 -1.12
CA LEU A 347 14.22 -13.49 -0.08
C LEU A 347 13.73 -14.69 0.73
N VAL A 348 12.43 -14.74 1.03
CA VAL A 348 11.81 -15.90 1.66
C VAL A 348 11.91 -17.10 0.74
N ARG A 349 11.64 -16.93 -0.54
CA ARG A 349 11.83 -17.99 -1.54
C ARG A 349 13.29 -18.45 -1.63
N LEU A 350 14.25 -17.52 -1.68
CA LEU A 350 15.68 -17.83 -1.76
C LEU A 350 16.18 -18.57 -0.52
N MET A 351 15.70 -18.18 0.66
CA MET A 351 15.94 -18.88 1.92
C MET A 351 15.46 -20.34 1.84
N LEU A 352 14.22 -20.56 1.36
CA LEU A 352 13.66 -21.92 1.21
C LEU A 352 14.42 -22.75 0.16
N GLU A 353 14.80 -22.16 -0.97
CA GLU A 353 15.65 -22.80 -1.99
C GLU A 353 17.04 -23.17 -1.44
N GLY A 354 17.52 -22.41 -0.44
CA GLY A 354 18.73 -22.70 0.34
C GLY A 354 18.58 -23.81 1.37
N GLY A 355 17.41 -24.45 1.50
CA GLY A 355 17.15 -25.56 2.41
C GLY A 355 16.73 -25.18 3.82
N ARG A 356 16.44 -23.90 4.09
CA ARG A 356 15.83 -23.44 5.35
C ARG A 356 14.31 -23.63 5.34
N SER A 357 13.70 -23.54 6.51
CA SER A 357 12.25 -23.55 6.70
C SER A 357 11.75 -22.15 7.09
N LEU A 358 10.47 -21.87 6.81
CA LEU A 358 9.77 -20.71 7.37
C LEU A 358 9.83 -20.71 8.91
N ARG A 359 9.97 -21.88 9.55
CA ARG A 359 10.10 -22.03 11.01
C ARG A 359 11.41 -21.51 11.57
N ASP A 360 12.40 -21.31 10.71
CA ASP A 360 13.69 -20.75 11.11
C ASP A 360 13.61 -19.23 11.26
N ILE A 361 12.57 -18.58 10.71
CA ILE A 361 12.37 -17.14 10.84
C ILE A 361 11.94 -16.80 12.28
N GLY A 362 12.72 -15.94 12.92
CA GLY A 362 12.53 -15.53 14.32
C GLY A 362 13.33 -16.36 15.33
N ARG A 363 14.04 -17.40 14.89
CA ARG A 363 14.93 -18.18 15.75
C ARG A 363 16.33 -17.57 15.80
N ASP A 364 16.94 -17.60 16.99
CA ASP A 364 18.32 -17.16 17.17
C ASP A 364 19.29 -18.20 16.54
N PRO A 365 20.23 -17.80 15.67
CA PRO A 365 21.22 -18.70 15.09
C PRO A 365 22.10 -19.43 16.12
N ASP A 366 22.30 -18.87 17.32
CA ASP A 366 23.17 -19.46 18.36
C ASP A 366 22.43 -20.44 19.29
N GLY A 367 21.12 -20.64 19.10
CA GLY A 367 20.34 -21.66 19.80
C GLY A 367 20.26 -21.50 21.33
N LEU A 368 20.63 -20.34 21.87
CA LEU A 368 20.62 -20.09 23.32
C LEU A 368 19.21 -19.93 23.89
N ASP A 369 18.22 -19.61 23.05
CA ASP A 369 16.81 -19.72 23.39
C ASP A 369 16.18 -20.92 22.65
N HIS A 370 16.30 -22.08 23.30
CA HIS A 370 15.58 -23.35 23.07
C HIS A 370 15.69 -24.01 21.68
N PRO A 371 16.64 -24.94 21.48
CA PRO A 371 16.59 -25.89 20.38
C PRO A 371 15.42 -26.86 20.61
N GLY A 372 14.29 -26.62 19.95
CA GLY A 372 13.30 -27.68 19.65
C GLY A 372 12.01 -27.77 20.47
N GLU A 373 11.69 -26.84 21.37
CA GLU A 373 10.52 -27.00 22.26
C GLU A 373 9.32 -26.06 22.01
N GLY A 374 9.38 -25.17 21.02
CA GLY A 374 8.30 -24.22 20.70
C GLY A 374 7.69 -24.38 19.30
N LEU A 375 6.42 -24.00 19.15
CA LEU A 375 5.67 -23.99 17.87
C LEU A 375 6.35 -23.17 16.75
N GLY A 376 7.23 -22.24 17.11
CA GLY A 376 7.88 -21.28 16.23
C GLY A 376 7.03 -20.02 16.01
N ASP A 377 7.69 -18.87 15.81
CA ASP A 377 7.02 -17.57 15.73
C ASP A 377 6.10 -17.47 14.51
N VAL A 378 6.51 -18.06 13.38
CA VAL A 378 5.69 -18.06 12.16
C VAL A 378 4.39 -18.85 12.34
N VAL A 379 4.44 -20.02 12.97
CA VAL A 379 3.21 -20.78 13.29
C VAL A 379 2.37 -20.04 14.31
N THR A 380 3.01 -19.45 15.33
CA THR A 380 2.32 -18.68 16.36
C THR A 380 1.55 -17.51 15.74
N GLY A 381 2.20 -16.70 14.89
CA GLY A 381 1.56 -15.59 14.20
C GLY A 381 0.46 -16.03 13.22
N THR A 382 0.68 -17.13 12.50
CA THR A 382 -0.33 -17.73 11.61
C THR A 382 -1.57 -18.17 12.39
N ALA A 383 -1.38 -18.89 13.50
CA ALA A 383 -2.47 -19.33 14.36
C ALA A 383 -3.21 -18.15 15.01
N ARG A 384 -2.48 -17.11 15.43
CA ARG A 384 -3.07 -15.87 15.98
C ARG A 384 -3.97 -15.18 14.97
N TYR A 385 -3.55 -15.07 13.71
CA TYR A 385 -4.39 -14.50 12.66
C TYR A 385 -5.68 -15.30 12.45
N LEU A 386 -5.56 -16.63 12.37
CA LEU A 386 -6.70 -17.54 12.19
C LEU A 386 -7.68 -17.47 13.38
N LEU A 387 -7.17 -17.39 14.61
CA LEU A 387 -7.98 -17.19 15.82
C LEU A 387 -8.74 -15.87 15.80
N GLU A 388 -8.09 -14.78 15.38
CA GLU A 388 -8.74 -13.47 15.28
C GLU A 388 -9.77 -13.43 14.16
N ALA A 389 -9.49 -14.03 13.00
CA ALA A 389 -10.45 -14.19 11.92
C ALA A 389 -11.69 -14.97 12.40
N ALA A 390 -11.47 -16.07 13.14
CA ALA A 390 -12.54 -16.87 13.73
C ALA A 390 -13.39 -16.10 14.74
N LYS A 391 -12.74 -15.35 15.65
CA LYS A 391 -13.42 -14.48 16.62
C LYS A 391 -14.27 -13.42 15.90
N ARG A 392 -13.72 -12.73 14.90
CA ARG A 392 -14.42 -11.68 14.17
C ARG A 392 -15.59 -12.21 13.36
N HIS A 393 -15.42 -13.38 12.74
CA HIS A 393 -16.49 -14.08 12.05
C HIS A 393 -17.64 -14.44 12.99
N ALA A 394 -17.34 -15.01 14.16
CA ALA A 394 -18.35 -15.34 15.18
C ALA A 394 -19.13 -14.10 15.67
N THR A 395 -18.52 -12.91 15.65
CA THR A 395 -19.18 -11.63 15.98
C THR A 395 -19.78 -10.90 14.78
N ALA A 396 -19.89 -11.54 13.62
CA ALA A 396 -20.38 -10.97 12.35
C ALA A 396 -19.60 -9.72 11.85
N ARG A 397 -18.38 -9.50 12.35
CA ARG A 397 -17.49 -8.40 11.92
C ARG A 397 -16.60 -8.76 10.74
N LEU A 398 -16.54 -10.04 10.38
CA LEU A 398 -15.84 -10.54 9.21
C LEU A 398 -16.76 -11.46 8.42
N ARG A 399 -16.99 -11.12 7.15
CA ARG A 399 -17.72 -11.98 6.20
C ARG A 399 -16.70 -12.85 5.48
N LEU A 400 -16.97 -14.15 5.39
CA LEU A 400 -16.12 -15.16 4.77
C LEU A 400 -16.81 -15.71 3.52
N ASP A 401 -16.03 -16.15 2.53
CA ASP A 401 -16.55 -17.03 1.48
C ASP A 401 -16.72 -18.47 2.03
N PRO A 402 -17.48 -19.35 1.37
CA PRO A 402 -17.73 -20.70 1.89
C PRO A 402 -16.46 -21.52 2.16
N GLY A 403 -15.40 -21.31 1.38
CA GLY A 403 -14.11 -21.97 1.61
C GLY A 403 -13.38 -21.45 2.85
N ALA A 404 -13.37 -20.13 3.08
CA ALA A 404 -12.77 -19.51 4.24
C ALA A 404 -13.57 -19.81 5.51
N GLU A 405 -14.90 -19.85 5.39
CA GLU A 405 -15.81 -20.30 6.44
C GLU A 405 -15.51 -21.74 6.85
N ALA A 406 -15.33 -22.65 5.89
CA ALA A 406 -14.95 -24.05 6.18
C ALA A 406 -13.59 -24.20 6.89
N VAL A 407 -12.65 -23.26 6.70
CA VAL A 407 -11.39 -23.21 7.46
C VAL A 407 -11.64 -22.71 8.88
N VAL A 408 -12.37 -21.60 9.01
CA VAL A 408 -12.65 -20.94 10.29
C VAL A 408 -13.59 -21.76 11.19
N GLU A 409 -14.56 -22.47 10.63
CA GLU A 409 -15.49 -23.34 11.37
C GLU A 409 -14.76 -24.41 12.17
N ARG A 410 -13.65 -24.95 11.66
CA ARG A 410 -12.83 -25.94 12.39
C ARG A 410 -12.30 -25.37 13.71
N ILE A 411 -12.12 -24.05 13.78
CA ILE A 411 -11.69 -23.32 14.96
C ILE A 411 -12.92 -23.00 15.84
N THR A 412 -13.98 -22.44 15.27
CA THR A 412 -15.15 -21.97 16.04
C THR A 412 -16.05 -23.08 16.59
N ARG A 413 -16.04 -24.30 16.02
CA ARG A 413 -16.81 -25.46 16.54
C ARG A 413 -16.54 -25.76 18.01
N ASN A 414 -15.37 -25.36 18.52
CA ASN A 414 -14.95 -25.55 19.90
C ASN A 414 -15.06 -24.24 20.71
N GLN A 415 -16.07 -23.40 20.45
CA GLN A 415 -16.17 -22.05 21.05
C GLN A 415 -16.16 -22.02 22.59
N TYR A 416 -16.59 -23.10 23.25
CA TYR A 416 -16.63 -23.22 24.71
C TYR A 416 -15.33 -23.77 25.32
N ASP A 417 -14.40 -24.26 24.50
CA ASP A 417 -13.09 -24.77 24.91
C ASP A 417 -11.97 -23.97 24.22
N GLY A 418 -11.45 -22.98 24.96
CA GLY A 418 -10.38 -22.10 24.45
C GLY A 418 -9.08 -22.83 24.13
N GLU A 419 -8.79 -23.94 24.80
CA GLU A 419 -7.58 -24.73 24.57
C GLU A 419 -7.71 -25.52 23.27
N VAL A 420 -8.82 -26.22 23.06
CA VAL A 420 -9.10 -26.96 21.82
C VAL A 420 -9.18 -26.00 20.63
N ARG A 421 -9.79 -24.82 20.79
CA ARG A 421 -9.79 -23.78 19.74
C ARG A 421 -8.38 -23.35 19.34
N THR A 422 -7.50 -23.19 20.33
CA THR A 422 -6.10 -22.81 20.09
C THR A 422 -5.35 -23.94 19.39
N LYS A 423 -5.51 -25.20 19.85
CA LYS A 423 -4.94 -26.38 19.17
C LYS A 423 -5.43 -26.50 17.72
N ALA A 424 -6.70 -26.22 17.45
CA ALA A 424 -7.26 -26.21 16.09
C ALA A 424 -6.57 -25.20 15.17
N ALA A 425 -6.43 -23.97 15.64
CA ALA A 425 -5.77 -22.91 14.87
C ALA A 425 -4.28 -23.23 14.65
N VAL A 426 -3.61 -23.80 15.64
CA VAL A 426 -2.21 -24.25 15.55
C VAL A 426 -2.07 -25.37 14.52
N GLN A 427 -2.92 -26.39 14.54
CA GLN A 427 -2.88 -27.49 13.56
C GLN A 427 -3.03 -26.97 12.12
N ILE A 428 -3.96 -26.04 11.89
CA ILE A 428 -4.13 -25.41 10.57
C ILE A 428 -2.90 -24.57 10.21
N ALA A 429 -2.37 -23.79 11.15
CA ALA A 429 -1.18 -22.99 10.95
C ALA A 429 0.05 -23.85 10.60
N GLU A 430 0.26 -24.97 11.28
CA GLU A 430 1.33 -25.91 11.00
C GLU A 430 1.18 -26.52 9.60
N ALA A 431 -0.04 -26.87 9.19
CA ALA A 431 -0.31 -27.37 7.84
C ALA A 431 0.02 -26.32 6.76
N LEU A 432 -0.39 -25.05 6.98
CA LEU A 432 -0.07 -23.95 6.08
C LEU A 432 1.44 -23.72 5.99
N VAL A 433 2.12 -23.57 7.13
CA VAL A 433 3.57 -23.32 7.18
C VAL A 433 4.34 -24.45 6.52
N THR A 434 4.03 -25.71 6.85
CA THR A 434 4.67 -26.89 6.26
C THR A 434 4.44 -26.98 4.74
N HIS A 435 3.25 -26.65 4.27
CA HIS A 435 2.95 -26.67 2.82
C HIS A 435 3.73 -25.58 2.08
N PHE A 436 3.80 -24.38 2.65
CA PHE A 436 4.48 -23.23 2.05
C PHE A 436 5.98 -23.14 2.35
N ASP A 437 6.55 -24.09 3.10
CA ASP A 437 7.99 -24.37 3.10
C ASP A 437 8.47 -24.83 1.71
N ASN A 438 7.57 -25.31 0.84
CA ASN A 438 7.90 -25.56 -0.55
C ASN A 438 7.97 -24.22 -1.33
N PRO A 439 9.15 -23.85 -1.91
CA PRO A 439 9.31 -22.57 -2.60
C PRO A 439 8.40 -22.43 -3.82
N THR A 440 8.03 -23.52 -4.49
CA THR A 440 7.10 -23.51 -5.62
C THR A 440 5.67 -23.23 -5.16
N ALA A 441 5.22 -23.86 -4.06
CA ALA A 441 3.91 -23.61 -3.50
C ALA A 441 3.78 -22.15 -3.00
N LEU A 442 4.81 -21.65 -2.31
CA LEU A 442 4.89 -20.24 -1.90
C LEU A 442 4.77 -19.31 -3.10
N TRP A 443 5.52 -19.57 -4.19
CA TRP A 443 5.51 -18.73 -5.38
C TRP A 443 4.18 -18.79 -6.14
N ASN A 444 3.47 -19.91 -6.09
CA ASN A 444 2.11 -20.03 -6.63
C ASN A 444 1.10 -19.17 -5.86
N LEU A 445 1.26 -19.06 -4.54
CA LEU A 445 0.44 -18.19 -3.70
C LEU A 445 0.74 -16.71 -3.95
N VAL A 446 2.03 -16.35 -3.98
CA VAL A 446 2.51 -14.96 -4.03
C VAL A 446 2.48 -14.33 -5.42
N HIS A 447 3.00 -15.05 -6.40
CA HIS A 447 3.30 -14.47 -7.71
C HIS A 447 2.42 -15.07 -8.81
N LEU A 448 2.49 -16.38 -9.03
CA LEU A 448 1.90 -17.01 -10.22
C LEU A 448 0.37 -17.12 -10.18
N GLY A 449 -0.27 -16.99 -9.01
CA GLY A 449 -1.74 -17.02 -8.94
C GLY A 449 -2.36 -18.40 -9.16
N ARG A 450 -1.60 -19.49 -9.07
CA ARG A 450 -2.13 -20.83 -9.33
C ARG A 450 -3.03 -21.31 -8.19
N LYS A 451 -3.96 -22.20 -8.54
CA LYS A 451 -4.75 -22.96 -7.56
C LYS A 451 -3.84 -23.91 -6.77
N ASP A 452 -4.20 -24.18 -5.52
CA ASP A 452 -3.42 -25.06 -4.64
C ASP A 452 -4.32 -25.82 -3.67
N THR A 453 -3.81 -26.91 -3.08
CA THR A 453 -4.53 -27.72 -2.09
C THR A 453 -3.63 -28.00 -0.89
N VAL A 454 -3.95 -27.42 0.26
CA VAL A 454 -3.23 -27.67 1.51
C VAL A 454 -3.86 -28.84 2.25
N LYS A 455 -3.03 -29.82 2.65
CA LYS A 455 -3.48 -30.97 3.45
C LYS A 455 -3.32 -30.67 4.94
N ILE A 456 -4.42 -30.76 5.68
CA ILE A 456 -4.42 -30.69 7.14
C ILE A 456 -4.34 -32.13 7.67
N PRO A 457 -3.25 -32.51 8.36
CA PRO A 457 -3.10 -33.84 8.93
C PRO A 457 -4.14 -34.07 10.06
N PRO A 458 -4.43 -35.31 10.46
CA PRO A 458 -5.28 -35.57 11.63
C PRO A 458 -4.67 -34.94 12.89
N GLY A 459 -5.51 -34.38 13.76
CA GLY A 459 -5.08 -33.79 15.03
C GLY A 459 -4.88 -34.85 16.13
N ASP A 460 -4.44 -34.40 17.30
CA ASP A 460 -4.45 -35.23 18.52
C ASP A 460 -5.87 -35.80 18.74
N PRO A 461 -6.02 -37.10 19.06
CA PRO A 461 -7.32 -37.70 19.40
C PRO A 461 -8.12 -36.94 20.47
N SER A 462 -7.44 -36.26 21.40
CA SER A 462 -8.04 -35.39 22.42
C SER A 462 -8.58 -34.06 21.85
N ALA A 463 -8.15 -33.67 20.65
CA ALA A 463 -8.49 -32.41 19.98
C ALA A 463 -9.56 -32.53 18.88
N LEU A 464 -10.12 -33.73 18.62
CA LEU A 464 -11.32 -33.97 17.79
C LEU A 464 -11.34 -33.39 16.35
N LEU A 465 -10.19 -33.12 15.72
CA LEU A 465 -10.18 -32.52 14.38
C LEU A 465 -9.87 -33.55 13.27
N PRO A 466 -10.84 -33.84 12.39
CA PRO A 466 -10.63 -34.76 11.28
C PRO A 466 -9.61 -34.17 10.30
N PRO A 467 -8.87 -35.04 9.57
CA PRO A 467 -8.04 -34.58 8.46
C PRO A 467 -8.91 -33.83 7.45
N GLY A 468 -8.31 -32.90 6.71
CA GLY A 468 -9.06 -32.26 5.64
C GLY A 468 -8.19 -31.46 4.70
N LEU A 469 -8.86 -30.77 3.79
CA LEU A 469 -8.21 -30.03 2.71
C LEU A 469 -8.65 -28.58 2.74
N ILE A 470 -7.71 -27.67 2.47
CA ILE A 470 -8.01 -26.27 2.14
C ILE A 470 -7.79 -26.12 0.64
N GLN A 471 -8.84 -25.77 -0.08
CA GLN A 471 -8.76 -25.48 -1.52
C GLN A 471 -8.48 -24.00 -1.71
N VAL A 472 -7.26 -23.67 -2.15
CA VAL A 472 -6.88 -22.29 -2.46
C VAL A 472 -7.22 -22.03 -3.93
N PRO A 473 -8.17 -21.13 -4.24
CA PRO A 473 -8.55 -20.86 -5.62
C PRO A 473 -7.41 -20.18 -6.39
N SER A 474 -7.46 -20.28 -7.73
CA SER A 474 -6.58 -19.48 -8.60
C SER A 474 -6.90 -17.99 -8.45
N LEU A 475 -5.96 -17.15 -8.88
CA LEU A 475 -6.15 -15.70 -8.93
C LEU A 475 -7.34 -15.31 -9.81
N ASP A 476 -7.50 -15.91 -11.00
CA ASP A 476 -8.62 -15.57 -11.89
C ASP A 476 -9.97 -15.85 -11.23
N ARG A 477 -10.10 -17.00 -10.55
CA ARG A 477 -11.31 -17.31 -9.81
C ARG A 477 -11.55 -16.33 -8.67
N HIS A 478 -10.49 -16.00 -7.93
CA HIS A 478 -10.54 -15.00 -6.86
C HIS A 478 -10.96 -13.62 -7.39
N LEU A 479 -10.45 -13.17 -8.53
CA LEU A 479 -10.81 -11.91 -9.17
C LEU A 479 -12.29 -11.89 -9.55
N ILE A 480 -12.76 -12.91 -10.26
CA ILE A 480 -14.16 -13.03 -10.69
C ILE A 480 -15.10 -12.94 -9.49
N ASP A 481 -14.84 -13.76 -8.46
CA ASP A 481 -15.70 -13.77 -7.30
C ASP A 481 -15.62 -12.42 -6.56
N SER A 482 -14.44 -11.79 -6.48
CA SER A 482 -14.21 -10.51 -5.76
C SER A 482 -14.91 -9.29 -6.36
N LEU A 483 -15.35 -9.36 -7.61
CA LEU A 483 -15.98 -8.25 -8.31
C LEU A 483 -17.50 -8.36 -8.37
N VAL A 484 -18.07 -9.46 -7.88
CA VAL A 484 -19.51 -9.60 -7.68
C VAL A 484 -20.01 -8.57 -6.65
N VAL A 485 -21.13 -7.92 -6.95
CA VAL A 485 -21.78 -6.90 -6.10
C VAL A 485 -21.93 -7.40 -4.66
N GLY A 486 -21.52 -6.58 -3.69
CA GLY A 486 -21.61 -6.90 -2.27
C GLY A 486 -20.57 -7.91 -1.76
N GLN A 487 -19.66 -8.39 -2.63
CA GLN A 487 -18.58 -9.30 -2.26
C GLN A 487 -17.24 -8.59 -2.00
N ALA A 488 -17.15 -7.28 -2.20
CA ALA A 488 -15.89 -6.54 -2.12
C ALA A 488 -15.15 -6.67 -0.77
N ARG A 489 -15.89 -6.79 0.33
CA ARG A 489 -15.36 -6.91 1.71
C ARG A 489 -15.30 -8.36 2.23
N VAL A 490 -15.68 -9.33 1.41
CA VAL A 490 -15.67 -10.74 1.82
C VAL A 490 -14.22 -11.22 1.82
N MET A 491 -13.77 -11.76 2.96
CA MET A 491 -12.48 -12.44 3.06
C MET A 491 -12.58 -13.78 2.33
N ARG A 492 -11.82 -13.92 1.25
CA ARG A 492 -11.80 -15.15 0.48
C ARG A 492 -10.79 -16.13 1.02
N THR A 493 -10.92 -17.41 0.66
CA THR A 493 -9.99 -18.46 1.10
C THR A 493 -8.53 -18.11 0.76
N ARG A 494 -8.28 -17.55 -0.43
CA ARG A 494 -6.93 -17.12 -0.84
C ARG A 494 -6.41 -15.95 0.01
N ASP A 495 -7.24 -14.94 0.27
CA ASP A 495 -6.89 -13.80 1.13
C ASP A 495 -6.61 -14.23 2.57
N LEU A 496 -7.40 -15.19 3.10
CA LEU A 496 -7.23 -15.77 4.42
C LEU A 496 -5.90 -16.50 4.54
N VAL A 497 -5.58 -17.37 3.57
CA VAL A 497 -4.31 -18.12 3.55
C VAL A 497 -3.11 -17.17 3.39
N MET A 498 -3.17 -16.24 2.45
CA MET A 498 -2.14 -15.22 2.26
C MET A 498 -1.93 -14.39 3.53
N SER A 499 -3.03 -13.93 4.15
CA SER A 499 -2.97 -13.09 5.33
C SER A 499 -2.46 -13.86 6.55
N ALA A 500 -2.89 -15.11 6.75
CA ALA A 500 -2.44 -15.93 7.87
C ALA A 500 -0.94 -16.23 7.77
N LEU A 501 -0.47 -16.71 6.62
CA LEU A 501 0.95 -17.01 6.40
C LEU A 501 1.81 -15.77 6.56
N THR A 502 1.40 -14.65 5.94
CA THR A 502 2.17 -13.40 5.99
C THR A 502 2.15 -12.79 7.40
N CYS A 503 1.04 -12.92 8.14
CA CYS A 503 1.01 -12.55 9.56
C CYS A 503 2.04 -13.36 10.36
N GLY A 504 2.14 -14.67 10.11
CA GLY A 504 3.21 -15.51 10.66
C GLY A 504 4.61 -14.97 10.35
N LEU A 505 4.88 -14.61 9.10
CA LEU A 505 6.17 -14.03 8.71
C LEU A 505 6.45 -12.72 9.44
N VAL A 506 5.45 -11.83 9.57
CA VAL A 506 5.59 -10.57 10.32
C VAL A 506 5.89 -10.81 11.80
N TYR A 507 5.33 -11.87 12.41
CA TYR A 507 5.71 -12.30 13.75
C TYR A 507 7.18 -12.72 13.82
N GLY A 508 7.61 -13.61 12.93
CA GLY A 508 9.01 -14.07 12.89
C GLY A 508 10.02 -12.97 12.55
N LEU A 509 9.58 -11.90 11.88
CA LEU A 509 10.40 -10.71 11.63
C LEU A 509 10.51 -9.76 12.86
N GLY A 510 9.93 -10.13 14.01
CA GLY A 510 10.04 -9.40 15.26
C GLY A 510 8.87 -8.46 15.59
N PHE A 511 7.79 -8.47 14.80
CA PHE A 511 6.63 -7.57 14.99
C PHE A 511 5.41 -8.24 15.62
N GLY A 512 5.61 -9.39 16.30
CA GLY A 512 4.52 -10.19 16.86
C GLY A 512 3.67 -9.44 17.88
N GLU A 513 4.30 -8.69 18.79
CA GLU A 513 3.60 -7.93 19.83
C GLU A 513 2.71 -6.82 19.23
N GLN A 514 3.27 -6.02 18.32
CA GLN A 514 2.57 -4.91 17.68
C GLN A 514 1.42 -5.45 16.82
N THR A 515 1.66 -6.54 16.10
CA THR A 515 0.65 -7.21 15.28
C THR A 515 -0.49 -7.75 16.14
N GLN A 516 -0.17 -8.40 17.27
CA GLN A 516 -1.18 -8.89 18.22
C GLN A 516 -2.06 -7.76 18.76
N ARG A 517 -1.47 -6.63 19.14
CA ARG A 517 -2.20 -5.45 19.62
C ARG A 517 -3.14 -4.91 18.54
N MET A 518 -2.67 -4.81 17.29
CA MET A 518 -3.51 -4.37 16.18
C MET A 518 -4.63 -5.35 15.84
N LEU A 519 -4.37 -6.66 15.89
CA LEU A 519 -5.40 -7.69 15.68
C LEU A 519 -6.54 -7.55 16.71
N GLY A 520 -6.22 -7.19 17.95
CA GLY A 520 -7.19 -6.91 19.01
C GLY A 520 -8.03 -5.63 18.82
N GLN A 521 -7.68 -4.75 17.86
CA GLN A 521 -8.41 -3.51 17.59
C GLN A 521 -9.60 -3.78 16.67
N GLU A 522 -10.80 -3.75 17.23
CA GLU A 522 -12.04 -4.09 16.52
C GLU A 522 -12.41 -3.07 15.43
N TRP A 523 -11.91 -1.84 15.56
CA TRP A 523 -12.07 -0.76 14.58
C TRP A 523 -11.07 -0.83 13.42
N ARG A 524 -10.18 -1.82 13.41
CA ARG A 524 -9.25 -2.08 12.30
C ARG A 524 -9.52 -3.41 11.63
N GLU A 525 -9.38 -3.46 10.31
CA GLU A 525 -9.32 -4.70 9.54
C GLU A 525 -7.89 -4.90 9.02
N LEU A 526 -7.22 -5.96 9.47
CA LEU A 526 -5.87 -6.29 9.02
C LEU A 526 -5.88 -7.34 7.90
N ARG A 527 -5.16 -7.03 6.83
CA ARG A 527 -4.83 -7.95 5.74
C ARG A 527 -3.32 -7.96 5.58
N PHE A 528 -2.75 -9.13 5.31
CA PHE A 528 -1.30 -9.25 5.15
C PHE A 528 -0.99 -9.80 3.77
N PHE A 529 0.03 -9.24 3.13
CA PHE A 529 0.43 -9.56 1.77
C PHE A 529 1.93 -9.83 1.73
N LEU A 530 2.29 -11.02 1.27
CA LEU A 530 3.66 -11.32 0.91
C LEU A 530 3.83 -10.88 -0.55
N CYS A 531 4.56 -9.79 -0.77
CA CYS A 531 4.72 -9.17 -2.08
C CYS A 531 6.16 -9.35 -2.57
N SER A 532 6.33 -9.67 -3.85
CA SER A 532 7.62 -9.52 -4.52
C SER A 532 7.56 -8.36 -5.52
N PRO A 533 8.10 -7.20 -5.19
CA PRO A 533 8.35 -6.09 -6.10
C PRO A 533 9.81 -6.03 -6.60
N LEU A 534 10.71 -6.93 -6.17
CA LEU A 534 12.15 -6.87 -6.48
C LEU A 534 12.59 -8.15 -7.18
N GLY A 535 12.36 -8.24 -8.48
CA GLY A 535 13.04 -9.24 -9.31
C GLY A 535 14.54 -8.98 -9.28
N GLN A 536 15.25 -9.64 -8.37
CA GLN A 536 16.71 -9.55 -8.20
C GLN A 536 17.23 -8.15 -7.80
N VAL A 537 18.39 -8.13 -7.16
CA VAL A 537 18.92 -6.93 -6.51
C VAL A 537 20.38 -6.69 -6.97
N PRO A 538 20.77 -5.45 -7.36
CA PRO A 538 22.09 -5.15 -7.95
C PRO A 538 23.26 -5.23 -6.94
N VAL A 539 24.44 -5.68 -7.38
CA VAL A 539 25.58 -6.12 -6.52
C VAL A 539 26.93 -5.64 -7.09
N PRO A 540 28.00 -5.47 -6.28
CA PRO A 540 29.31 -4.96 -6.72
C PRO A 540 30.18 -5.96 -7.53
N THR A 541 31.06 -5.45 -8.39
CA THR A 541 32.13 -6.19 -9.09
C THR A 541 33.52 -5.92 -8.49
N ALA A 542 34.48 -6.80 -8.79
CA ALA A 542 35.75 -7.02 -8.09
C ALA A 542 36.90 -6.01 -8.36
N ASP A 543 36.65 -4.95 -9.12
CA ASP A 543 37.66 -3.92 -9.39
C ASP A 543 37.31 -2.66 -8.60
N ASP A 544 38.22 -2.19 -7.74
CA ASP A 544 38.10 -1.06 -6.80
C ASP A 544 37.78 0.33 -7.42
N ALA A 545 37.22 0.38 -8.63
CA ALA A 545 36.56 1.55 -9.18
C ALA A 545 35.09 1.54 -8.73
N VAL A 546 34.70 2.51 -7.90
CA VAL A 546 33.33 2.74 -7.43
C VAL A 546 32.40 3.01 -8.62
N SER A 547 31.88 1.94 -9.23
CA SER A 547 30.75 2.00 -10.15
C SER A 547 29.88 0.76 -9.93
N PHE A 548 28.63 0.98 -9.52
CA PHE A 548 27.65 -0.08 -9.31
C PHE A 548 27.16 -0.56 -10.69
N LYS A 549 27.45 -1.82 -11.08
CA LYS A 549 26.92 -2.45 -12.29
C LYS A 549 26.28 -3.81 -11.96
N PRO A 550 25.22 -4.24 -12.68
CA PRO A 550 24.35 -5.34 -12.29
C PRO A 550 24.99 -6.74 -12.36
N LEU A 551 24.49 -7.69 -11.55
CA LEU A 551 24.76 -9.12 -11.70
C LEU A 551 23.99 -9.68 -12.90
N GLY A 552 24.60 -9.56 -14.08
CA GLY A 552 24.00 -10.04 -15.32
C GLY A 552 22.79 -9.21 -15.75
N LYS A 553 22.15 -9.61 -16.86
CA LYS A 553 20.97 -8.94 -17.43
C LYS A 553 19.69 -9.19 -16.61
N GLY A 554 19.77 -9.14 -15.29
CA GLY A 554 18.64 -9.31 -14.36
C GLY A 554 17.73 -8.09 -14.39
N ARG A 555 16.84 -8.04 -15.37
CA ARG A 555 15.78 -7.03 -15.46
C ARG A 555 14.81 -7.22 -14.31
N PHE A 556 14.36 -6.13 -13.69
CA PHE A 556 13.20 -6.22 -12.81
C PHE A 556 12.03 -6.82 -13.61
N THR A 557 11.08 -7.46 -12.92
CA THR A 557 9.87 -7.96 -13.60
C THR A 557 9.15 -6.80 -14.29
N ASP A 558 8.60 -7.05 -15.48
CA ASP A 558 7.75 -6.09 -16.19
C ASP A 558 6.70 -5.48 -15.23
N LEU A 559 6.54 -4.16 -15.28
CA LEU A 559 5.55 -3.42 -14.48
C LEU A 559 4.14 -3.94 -14.76
N SER A 560 3.88 -4.37 -15.99
CA SER A 560 2.61 -4.95 -16.44
C SER A 560 2.45 -6.44 -16.11
N ALA A 561 3.53 -7.13 -15.71
CA ALA A 561 3.43 -8.54 -15.38
C ALA A 561 2.51 -8.74 -14.16
N PRO A 562 1.51 -9.63 -14.27
CA PRO A 562 0.59 -9.89 -13.18
C PRO A 562 1.33 -10.53 -12.00
N SER A 563 0.91 -10.18 -10.79
CA SER A 563 1.37 -10.82 -9.56
C SER A 563 0.20 -11.01 -8.62
N SER A 564 -0.05 -12.25 -8.22
CA SER A 564 -1.24 -12.59 -7.42
C SER A 564 -1.40 -11.78 -6.14
N ALA A 565 -0.32 -11.55 -5.39
CA ALA A 565 -0.35 -10.73 -4.18
C ALA A 565 -0.62 -9.24 -4.48
N LEU A 566 -0.08 -8.69 -5.58
CA LEU A 566 -0.29 -7.29 -5.96
C LEU A 566 -1.71 -7.07 -6.51
N SER A 567 -2.26 -8.04 -7.24
CA SER A 567 -3.65 -8.01 -7.70
C SER A 567 -4.62 -8.06 -6.52
N GLN A 568 -4.39 -8.95 -5.55
CA GLN A 568 -5.17 -9.01 -4.30
C GLN A 568 -5.03 -7.72 -3.48
N LEU A 569 -3.82 -7.15 -3.41
CA LEU A 569 -3.56 -5.88 -2.75
C LEU A 569 -4.35 -4.75 -3.43
N LEU A 570 -4.31 -4.65 -4.76
CA LEU A 570 -5.06 -3.66 -5.52
C LEU A 570 -6.57 -3.80 -5.26
N LEU A 571 -7.12 -5.02 -5.29
CA LEU A 571 -8.51 -5.26 -4.93
C LEU A 571 -8.85 -4.76 -3.52
N CYS A 572 -7.97 -4.99 -2.55
CA CYS A 572 -8.17 -4.51 -1.18
C CYS A 572 -8.11 -2.98 -1.10
N VAL A 573 -7.17 -2.34 -1.79
CA VAL A 573 -7.10 -0.87 -1.92
C VAL A 573 -8.37 -0.31 -2.53
N LEU A 574 -8.91 -0.94 -3.58
CA LEU A 574 -10.16 -0.55 -4.24
C LEU A 574 -11.41 -0.99 -3.48
N GLY A 575 -11.30 -1.72 -2.36
CA GLY A 575 -12.42 -2.38 -1.68
C GLY A 575 -13.54 -1.43 -1.24
N ARG A 576 -13.22 -0.17 -0.95
CA ARG A 576 -14.21 0.87 -0.60
C ARG A 576 -14.86 1.53 -1.82
N LEU A 577 -14.35 1.27 -3.03
CA LEU A 577 -14.84 1.80 -4.31
C LEU A 577 -15.56 0.76 -5.15
N ARG A 578 -15.39 -0.53 -4.85
CA ARG A 578 -16.09 -1.63 -5.50
C ARG A 578 -17.60 -1.67 -5.13
N PRO A 579 -18.45 -2.21 -6.01
CA PRO A 579 -19.89 -2.35 -5.79
C PRO A 579 -20.29 -3.44 -4.78
#